data_AF-A0A221W1E0-F1
#
_entry.id   AF-A0A221W1E0-F1
#
_cell.length_a   1.000
_cell.length_b   1.000
_cell.length_c   1.000
_cell.angle_alpha   90.00
_cell.angle_beta   90.00
_cell.angle_gamma   90.00
#
_symmetry.space_group_name_H-M   'P 1'
#
loop_
_entity.id
_entity.type
_entity.pdbx_description
1 polymer ?
#
loop_
_entity_poly.entity_id
_entity_poly.type
_entity_poly.pdbx_seq_one_letter_code
_entity_poly.pdbx_strand_id
1 'polypeptide(L)'
;MTFPTTPWASSSSSSSPPGSSSALSARPIGRRRVLLAALLGAVTLPLLAACTDPPPPPEPDVLEPLLESAEADAALATAVAAAFPDLAEGAGLMAADRTAHADALRREIDRAVTVEPPEPSTSQRPDPPVEPPTDAEAARSGLQEALSHAAAQAAELAPLLSGHRAGLAGSISASCTTLGEVL
;
A
#
# COMPACT_ATOMS: atom_id res chain seq x y z
N MET A 1 -35.23 26.33 24.89
CA MET A 1 -34.68 26.72 23.58
C MET A 1 -34.67 25.47 22.71
N THR A 2 -35.67 25.37 21.84
CA THR A 2 -36.06 24.17 21.08
C THR A 2 -35.51 24.29 19.67
N PHE A 3 -34.70 23.33 19.22
CA PHE A 3 -34.17 23.29 17.87
C PHE A 3 -35.17 22.61 16.92
N PRO A 4 -35.47 23.18 15.73
CA PRO A 4 -36.30 22.51 14.75
C PRO A 4 -35.48 21.44 13.99
N THR A 5 -36.00 20.22 13.97
CA THR A 5 -35.53 19.11 13.14
C THR A 5 -36.18 19.21 11.77
N THR A 6 -35.40 19.47 10.72
CA THR A 6 -35.83 19.37 9.33
C THR A 6 -35.57 17.95 8.80
N PRO A 7 -36.57 17.22 8.26
CA PRO A 7 -36.33 15.97 7.56
C PRO A 7 -35.80 16.25 6.15
N TRP A 8 -34.71 15.59 5.78
CA TRP A 8 -34.20 15.62 4.41
C TRP A 8 -35.13 14.80 3.49
N ALA A 9 -35.58 15.43 2.39
CA ALA A 9 -36.42 14.78 1.39
C ALA A 9 -35.51 13.98 0.43
N SER A 10 -35.71 12.66 0.40
CA SER A 10 -35.07 11.76 -0.57
C SER A 10 -35.80 11.88 -1.91
N SER A 11 -35.19 12.58 -2.88
CA SER A 11 -35.67 12.62 -4.26
C SER A 11 -35.21 11.37 -5.00
N SER A 12 -36.08 10.37 -5.08
CA SER A 12 -35.93 9.21 -5.97
C SER A 12 -36.39 9.56 -7.38
N SER A 13 -35.44 9.91 -8.26
CA SER A 13 -35.70 10.04 -9.69
C SER A 13 -35.55 8.68 -10.37
N SER A 14 -36.70 8.06 -10.65
CA SER A 14 -36.83 6.92 -11.55
C SER A 14 -36.78 7.38 -13.01
N SER A 15 -35.81 6.87 -13.76
CA SER A 15 -35.75 7.03 -15.22
C SER A 15 -35.59 5.65 -15.86
N SER A 16 -36.69 5.10 -16.39
CA SER A 16 -36.67 3.91 -17.24
C SER A 16 -36.49 4.32 -18.71
N PRO A 17 -35.62 3.64 -19.48
CA PRO A 17 -35.72 3.63 -20.94
C PRO A 17 -36.49 2.40 -21.46
N PRO A 18 -37.20 2.52 -22.60
CA PRO A 18 -37.93 1.40 -23.21
C PRO A 18 -37.04 0.48 -24.06
N GLY A 19 -37.39 -0.80 -24.01
CA GLY A 19 -37.39 -1.79 -25.09
C GLY A 19 -36.22 -1.79 -26.10
N SER A 20 -35.37 -2.81 -26.00
CA SER A 20 -34.59 -3.28 -27.15
C SER A 20 -34.58 -4.81 -27.15
N SER A 21 -35.34 -5.36 -28.08
CA SER A 21 -35.46 -6.78 -28.40
C SER A 21 -34.09 -7.39 -28.67
N SER A 22 -33.59 -8.22 -27.76
CA SER A 22 -32.41 -9.04 -28.00
C SER A 22 -32.85 -10.31 -28.72
N ALA A 23 -32.72 -10.30 -30.05
CA ALA A 23 -32.81 -11.51 -30.86
C ALA A 23 -31.73 -12.50 -30.40
N LEU A 24 -32.17 -13.72 -30.07
CA LEU A 24 -31.31 -14.85 -29.76
C LEU A 24 -30.51 -15.22 -31.01
N SER A 25 -29.29 -14.69 -31.11
CA SER A 25 -28.33 -15.10 -32.13
C SER A 25 -27.86 -16.52 -31.79
N ALA A 26 -28.43 -17.50 -32.51
CA ALA A 26 -28.01 -18.89 -32.46
C ALA A 26 -26.52 -18.97 -32.82
N ARG A 27 -25.68 -19.23 -31.82
CA ARG A 27 -24.24 -19.47 -32.02
C ARG A 27 -24.06 -20.81 -32.75
N PRO A 28 -23.51 -20.84 -33.99
CA PRO A 28 -23.11 -22.11 -34.59
C PRO A 28 -21.90 -22.67 -33.83
N ILE A 29 -22.12 -23.79 -33.16
CA ILE A 29 -21.06 -24.64 -32.59
C ILE A 29 -20.35 -25.30 -33.76
N GLY A 30 -19.06 -25.00 -33.96
CA GLY A 30 -18.29 -25.70 -34.99
C GLY A 30 -16.96 -25.08 -35.35
N ARG A 31 -16.00 -25.07 -34.42
CA ARG A 31 -14.54 -24.96 -34.73
C ARG A 31 -13.65 -25.81 -33.82
N ARG A 32 -14.17 -26.23 -32.65
CA ARG A 32 -13.42 -26.91 -31.58
C ARG A 32 -13.14 -28.41 -31.83
N ARG A 33 -13.27 -28.91 -33.06
CA ARG A 33 -13.12 -30.35 -33.38
C ARG A 33 -12.38 -30.66 -34.69
N VAL A 34 -11.60 -29.74 -35.26
CA VAL A 34 -10.96 -29.99 -36.58
C VAL A 34 -9.43 -29.83 -36.60
N LEU A 35 -8.75 -29.63 -35.46
CA LEU A 35 -7.28 -29.76 -35.43
C LEU A 35 -6.80 -30.62 -34.24
N LEU A 36 -7.51 -31.72 -33.99
CA LEU A 36 -7.01 -32.90 -33.28
C LEU A 36 -6.77 -33.98 -34.34
N ALA A 37 -5.60 -33.98 -34.99
CA ALA A 37 -4.94 -35.14 -35.60
C ALA A 37 -3.87 -34.69 -36.61
N ALA A 38 -2.60 -34.82 -36.21
CA ALA A 38 -1.38 -34.98 -37.02
C ALA A 38 -0.25 -34.36 -36.17
N LEU A 39 0.84 -35.01 -35.79
CA LEU A 39 1.51 -36.20 -36.30
C LEU A 39 2.38 -36.72 -35.13
N LEU A 40 2.42 -38.04 -34.91
CA LEU A 40 3.42 -38.64 -34.03
C LEU A 40 4.81 -38.40 -34.60
N GLY A 41 5.60 -37.57 -33.90
CA GLY A 41 7.03 -37.41 -34.12
C GLY A 41 7.70 -37.33 -32.76
N ALA A 42 8.18 -38.47 -32.26
CA ALA A 42 9.06 -38.51 -31.10
C ALA A 42 10.40 -37.89 -31.49
N VAL A 43 10.52 -36.57 -31.33
CA VAL A 43 11.80 -35.88 -31.34
C VAL A 43 12.34 -35.99 -29.92
N THR A 44 13.26 -36.93 -29.71
CA THR A 44 14.14 -36.93 -28.54
C THR A 44 15.05 -35.71 -28.65
N LEU A 45 14.60 -34.59 -28.09
CA LEU A 45 15.47 -33.44 -27.86
C LEU A 45 16.54 -33.84 -26.84
N PRO A 46 17.82 -33.57 -27.10
CA PRO A 46 18.85 -33.75 -26.10
C PRO A 46 18.49 -32.87 -24.90
N LEU A 47 18.51 -33.42 -23.69
CA LEU A 47 18.57 -32.64 -22.46
C LEU A 47 19.89 -31.85 -22.51
N LEU A 48 19.89 -30.71 -23.22
CA LEU A 48 20.79 -29.64 -22.86
C LEU A 48 20.39 -29.28 -21.44
N ALA A 49 21.29 -29.53 -20.50
CA ALA A 49 21.31 -28.82 -19.23
C ALA A 49 21.38 -27.34 -19.58
N ALA A 50 20.22 -26.71 -19.78
CA ALA A 50 20.10 -25.29 -19.83
C ALA A 50 20.51 -24.85 -18.43
N CYS A 51 21.74 -24.33 -18.31
CA CYS A 51 22.07 -23.35 -17.31
C CYS A 51 21.09 -22.19 -17.54
N THR A 52 19.87 -22.35 -17.03
CA THR A 52 18.91 -21.25 -16.94
C THR A 52 19.44 -20.46 -15.77
N ASP A 53 19.94 -19.26 -16.05
CA ASP A 53 20.22 -18.30 -14.99
C ASP A 53 19.00 -18.26 -14.08
N PRO A 54 19.19 -18.23 -12.74
CA PRO A 54 18.07 -18.09 -11.83
C PRO A 54 17.26 -16.85 -12.25
N PRO A 55 15.91 -16.94 -12.23
CA PRO A 55 15.09 -15.79 -12.60
C PRO A 55 15.53 -14.58 -11.76
N PRO A 56 15.53 -13.37 -12.35
CA PRO A 56 15.89 -12.16 -11.62
C PRO A 56 15.03 -12.07 -10.35
N PRO A 57 15.60 -11.54 -9.25
CA PRO A 57 14.86 -11.43 -8.01
C PRO A 57 13.57 -10.64 -8.23
N PRO A 58 12.47 -10.99 -7.53
CA PRO A 58 11.22 -10.25 -7.64
C PRO A 58 11.47 -8.77 -7.34
N GLU A 59 10.86 -7.90 -8.14
CA GLU A 59 10.94 -6.45 -7.92
C GLU A 59 10.27 -6.12 -6.57
N PRO A 60 10.87 -5.24 -5.74
CA PRO A 60 10.27 -4.84 -4.48
C PRO A 60 8.86 -4.26 -4.69
N ASP A 61 7.96 -4.50 -3.75
CA ASP A 61 6.61 -3.93 -3.82
C ASP A 61 6.67 -2.39 -3.76
N VAL A 62 5.79 -1.72 -4.51
CA VAL A 62 5.79 -0.25 -4.60
C VAL A 62 5.43 0.47 -3.28
N LEU A 63 4.91 -0.23 -2.27
CA LEU A 63 4.65 0.30 -0.94
C LEU A 63 5.83 0.14 0.03
N GLU A 64 6.85 -0.66 -0.30
CA GLU A 64 8.02 -0.88 0.57
C GLU A 64 8.69 0.44 1.01
N PRO A 65 8.91 1.42 0.12
CA PRO A 65 9.50 2.70 0.53
C PRO A 65 8.64 3.48 1.55
N LEU A 66 7.33 3.26 1.56
CA LEU A 66 6.42 3.90 2.51
C LEU A 66 6.38 3.13 3.84
N LEU A 67 6.63 1.82 3.81
CA LEU A 67 6.80 0.99 5.00
C LEU A 67 8.10 1.37 5.71
N GLU A 68 9.23 1.39 4.99
CA GLU A 68 10.53 1.76 5.53
C GLU A 68 10.51 3.16 6.17
N SER A 69 9.87 4.13 5.51
CA SER A 69 9.74 5.48 6.08
C SER A 69 8.90 5.49 7.35
N ALA A 70 7.81 4.72 7.41
CA ALA A 70 6.99 4.61 8.62
C ALA A 70 7.74 4.01 9.82
N GLU A 71 8.60 3.03 9.59
CA GLU A 71 9.42 2.44 10.64
C GLU A 71 10.51 3.39 11.12
N ALA A 72 11.19 4.07 10.20
CA ALA A 72 12.19 5.07 10.52
C ALA A 72 11.59 6.24 11.32
N ASP A 73 10.41 6.74 10.91
CA ASP A 73 9.70 7.81 11.61
C ASP A 73 9.27 7.39 13.02
N ALA A 74 8.79 6.15 13.18
CA ALA A 74 8.40 5.62 14.48
C ALA A 74 9.61 5.49 15.43
N ALA A 75 10.75 5.05 14.91
CA ALA A 75 12.00 4.97 15.66
C ALA A 75 12.52 6.35 16.06
N LEU A 76 12.52 7.32 15.13
CA LEU A 76 12.88 8.71 15.40
C LEU A 76 12.00 9.32 16.49
N ALA A 77 10.68 9.18 16.37
CA ALA A 77 9.73 9.72 17.32
C ALA A 77 9.89 9.07 18.72
N THR A 78 10.17 7.77 18.77
CA THR A 78 10.50 7.07 20.02
C THR A 78 11.78 7.62 20.66
N ALA A 79 12.82 7.86 19.86
CA ALA A 79 14.07 8.43 20.35
C ALA A 79 13.89 9.86 20.88
N VAL A 80 13.12 10.70 20.16
CA VAL A 80 12.78 12.06 20.60
C VAL A 80 11.98 12.06 21.90
N ALA A 81 10.97 11.18 22.02
CA ALA A 81 10.17 11.08 23.23
C ALA A 81 11.00 10.69 24.47
N ALA A 82 12.01 9.83 24.29
CA ALA A 82 12.91 9.44 25.36
C ALA A 82 13.92 10.54 25.74
N ALA A 83 14.39 11.33 24.76
CA ALA A 83 15.41 12.35 24.97
C ALA A 83 14.85 13.69 25.47
N PHE A 84 13.61 14.05 25.08
CA PHE A 84 13.02 15.36 25.32
C PHE A 84 11.64 15.24 26.02
N PRO A 85 11.58 15.30 27.36
CA PRO A 85 10.33 15.15 28.11
C PRO A 85 9.21 16.12 27.70
N ASP A 86 9.57 17.35 27.33
CA ASP A 86 8.61 18.37 26.89
C ASP A 86 7.96 18.05 25.52
N LEU A 87 8.57 17.15 24.74
CA LEU A 87 8.05 16.67 23.45
C LEU A 87 7.46 15.26 23.54
N ALA A 88 7.56 14.60 24.70
CA ALA A 88 7.31 13.16 24.81
C ALA A 88 5.87 12.76 24.46
N GLU A 89 4.88 13.60 24.78
CA GLU A 89 3.48 13.34 24.45
C GLU A 89 3.26 13.38 22.92
N GLY A 90 3.65 14.47 22.26
CA GLY A 90 3.49 14.62 20.80
C GLY A 90 4.31 13.59 20.01
N ALA A 91 5.58 13.39 20.39
CA ALA A 91 6.43 12.38 19.77
C ALA A 91 5.91 10.95 20.01
N GLY A 92 5.29 10.69 21.18
CA GLY A 92 4.64 9.42 21.46
C GLY A 92 3.43 9.16 20.54
N LEU A 93 2.61 10.18 20.26
CA LEU A 93 1.51 10.08 19.30
C LEU A 93 2.03 9.76 17.89
N MET A 94 3.10 10.45 17.46
CA MET A 94 3.74 10.15 16.17
C MET A 94 4.29 8.72 16.11
N ALA A 95 4.97 8.25 17.15
CA ALA A 95 5.49 6.88 17.20
C ALA A 95 4.36 5.84 17.07
N ALA A 96 3.24 6.05 17.77
CA ALA A 96 2.08 5.17 17.71
C ALA A 96 1.43 5.16 16.32
N ASP A 97 1.16 6.34 15.74
CA ASP A 97 0.55 6.45 14.41
C ASP A 97 1.43 5.85 13.32
N ARG A 98 2.73 6.15 13.34
CA ARG A 98 3.66 5.61 12.32
C ARG A 98 3.87 4.11 12.45
N THR A 99 3.86 3.56 13.67
CA THR A 99 3.83 2.10 13.88
C THR A 99 2.56 1.47 13.30
N ALA A 100 1.39 2.08 13.54
CA ALA A 100 0.12 1.58 12.99
C ALA A 100 0.09 1.62 11.45
N HIS A 101 0.68 2.66 10.85
CA HIS A 101 0.86 2.75 9.41
C HIS A 101 1.80 1.65 8.87
N ALA A 102 2.96 1.44 9.50
CA ALA A 102 3.90 0.38 9.13
C ALA A 102 3.23 -1.01 9.16
N ASP A 103 2.47 -1.30 10.23
CA ASP A 103 1.73 -2.55 10.35
C ASP A 103 0.66 -2.72 9.26
N ALA A 104 -0.02 -1.64 8.86
CA ALA A 104 -1.01 -1.67 7.79
C ALA A 104 -0.36 -1.90 6.42
N LEU A 105 0.76 -1.24 6.16
CA LEU A 105 1.54 -1.40 4.92
C LEU A 105 2.11 -2.82 4.82
N ARG A 106 2.71 -3.35 5.88
CA ARG A 106 3.22 -4.72 5.91
C ARG A 106 2.12 -5.74 5.60
N ARG A 107 0.95 -5.61 6.24
CA ARG A 107 -0.21 -6.48 5.93
C ARG A 107 -0.67 -6.38 4.48
N GLU A 108 -0.55 -5.19 3.87
CA GLU A 108 -0.89 -4.98 2.47
C GLU A 108 0.11 -5.68 1.54
N ILE A 109 1.40 -5.48 1.79
CA ILE A 109 2.51 -6.09 1.05
C ILE A 109 2.42 -7.62 1.13
N ASP A 110 2.29 -8.17 2.34
CA ASP A 110 2.16 -9.62 2.55
C ASP A 110 0.94 -10.21 1.83
N ARG A 111 -0.16 -9.46 1.76
CA ARG A 111 -1.35 -9.90 1.02
C ARG A 111 -1.08 -9.97 -0.48
N ALA A 112 -0.35 -9.02 -1.05
CA ALA A 112 0.04 -9.06 -2.45
C ALA A 112 0.93 -10.27 -2.74
N VAL A 113 1.89 -10.56 -1.84
CA VAL A 113 2.76 -11.74 -1.93
C VAL A 113 1.95 -13.03 -1.89
N THR A 114 0.92 -13.18 -1.05
CA THR A 114 0.12 -14.43 -1.01
C THR A 114 -0.66 -14.77 -2.29
N VAL A 115 -0.77 -13.84 -3.25
CA VAL A 115 -1.32 -14.11 -4.60
C VAL A 115 -0.25 -14.70 -5.53
N GLU A 116 1.03 -14.50 -5.23
CA GLU A 116 2.19 -15.09 -5.90
C GLU A 116 2.82 -16.20 -5.03
N PRO A 117 3.55 -17.19 -5.58
CA PRO A 117 4.20 -18.21 -4.75
C PRO A 117 5.32 -17.59 -3.89
N PRO A 118 5.42 -17.88 -2.58
CA PRO A 118 6.43 -17.28 -1.73
C PRO A 118 7.80 -17.97 -1.91
N GLU A 119 8.86 -17.16 -2.12
CA GLU A 119 10.25 -17.52 -1.84
C GLU A 119 10.64 -17.04 -0.43
N PRO A 120 11.58 -17.71 0.26
CA PRO A 120 11.92 -17.39 1.64
C PRO A 120 12.66 -16.06 1.76
N SER A 121 12.06 -15.09 2.45
CA SER A 121 12.70 -13.82 2.79
C SER A 121 13.74 -14.00 3.90
N THR A 122 14.92 -13.41 3.69
CA THR A 122 16.02 -13.36 4.66
C THR A 122 15.73 -12.34 5.75
N SER A 123 15.90 -12.73 7.01
CA SER A 123 15.76 -11.84 8.17
C SER A 123 16.73 -10.66 8.13
N GLN A 124 16.19 -9.47 8.37
CA GLN A 124 16.94 -8.22 8.47
C GLN A 124 17.62 -8.12 9.85
N ARG A 125 18.84 -7.56 9.85
CA ARG A 125 19.62 -7.28 11.05
C ARG A 125 19.00 -6.07 11.78
N PRO A 126 19.03 -6.00 13.13
CA PRO A 126 18.58 -4.81 13.85
C PRO A 126 19.36 -3.58 13.39
N ASP A 127 18.62 -2.51 13.07
CA ASP A 127 19.22 -1.22 12.78
C ASP A 127 19.91 -0.63 14.02
N PRO A 128 20.99 0.16 13.81
CA PRO A 128 21.63 0.86 14.90
C PRO A 128 20.63 1.83 15.59
N PRO A 129 20.83 2.14 16.88
CA PRO A 129 20.00 3.11 17.58
C PRO A 129 19.98 4.46 16.85
N VAL A 130 18.79 5.03 16.65
CA VAL A 130 18.64 6.40 16.13
C VAL A 130 19.21 7.38 17.15
N GLU A 131 20.22 8.15 16.78
CA GLU A 131 20.77 9.19 17.65
C GLU A 131 19.76 10.34 17.79
N PRO A 132 19.49 10.80 19.03
CA PRO A 132 18.55 11.90 19.22
C PRO A 132 19.14 13.21 18.67
N PRO A 133 18.27 14.14 18.22
CA PRO A 133 18.65 15.49 17.81
C PRO A 133 19.45 16.25 18.88
N THR A 134 20.22 17.27 18.48
CA THR A 134 21.12 18.01 19.37
C THR A 134 20.39 18.86 20.42
N ASP A 135 19.18 19.31 20.12
CA ASP A 135 18.33 20.11 20.99
C ASP A 135 16.83 19.92 20.65
N ALA A 136 15.96 20.46 21.52
CA ALA A 136 14.51 20.27 21.41
C ALA A 136 13.88 21.00 20.22
N GLU A 137 14.48 22.09 19.72
CA GLU A 137 13.96 22.83 18.57
C GLU A 137 14.27 22.08 17.27
N ALA A 138 15.50 21.59 17.15
CA ALA A 138 15.91 20.68 16.09
C ALA A 138 15.08 19.39 16.12
N ALA A 139 14.77 18.85 17.30
CA ALA A 139 13.93 17.68 17.43
C ALA A 139 12.51 17.91 16.91
N ARG A 140 11.85 19.00 17.32
CA ARG A 140 10.51 19.34 16.83
C ARG A 140 10.51 19.53 15.31
N SER A 141 11.48 20.29 14.80
CA SER A 141 11.61 20.54 13.36
C SER A 141 11.82 19.24 12.58
N GLY A 142 12.64 18.32 13.10
CA GLY A 142 12.87 17.01 12.50
C GLY A 142 11.61 16.14 12.46
N LEU A 143 10.78 16.15 13.52
CA LEU A 143 9.50 15.43 13.51
C LEU A 143 8.52 16.02 12.48
N GLN A 144 8.42 17.35 12.40
CA GLN A 144 7.57 18.04 11.42
C GLN A 144 8.02 17.78 9.99
N GLU A 145 9.34 17.83 9.74
CA GLU A 145 9.92 17.54 8.43
C GLU A 145 9.65 16.09 8.00
N ALA A 146 9.87 15.12 8.90
CA ALA A 146 9.58 13.71 8.65
C ALA A 146 8.11 13.48 8.27
N LEU A 147 7.17 14.08 8.99
CA LEU A 147 5.74 13.99 8.68
C LEU A 147 5.39 14.66 7.34
N SER A 148 5.99 15.81 7.04
CA SER A 148 5.78 16.50 5.76
C SER A 148 6.27 15.66 4.57
N HIS A 149 7.42 15.01 4.73
CA HIS A 149 8.00 14.12 3.73
C HIS A 149 7.14 12.86 3.55
N ALA A 150 6.74 12.20 4.64
CA ALA A 150 5.86 11.04 4.59
C ALA A 150 4.50 11.37 3.94
N ALA A 151 3.94 12.54 4.24
CA ALA A 151 2.68 12.99 3.65
C ALA A 151 2.79 13.20 2.14
N ALA A 152 3.89 13.82 1.67
CA ALA A 152 4.16 14.04 0.26
C ALA A 152 4.41 12.72 -0.48
N GLN A 153 5.27 11.85 0.06
CA GLN A 153 5.57 10.52 -0.51
C GLN A 153 4.28 9.70 -0.70
N ALA A 154 3.41 9.67 0.30
CA ALA A 154 2.15 8.95 0.23
C ALA A 154 1.16 9.60 -0.77
N ALA A 155 1.10 10.93 -0.83
CA ALA A 155 0.25 11.65 -1.78
C ALA A 155 0.67 11.40 -3.24
N GLU A 156 1.98 11.35 -3.50
CA GLU A 156 2.53 11.07 -4.84
C GLU A 156 2.26 9.63 -5.29
N LEU A 157 2.32 8.66 -4.36
CA LEU A 157 2.02 7.26 -4.66
C LEU A 157 0.53 7.00 -4.87
N ALA A 158 -0.35 7.67 -4.12
CA ALA A 158 -1.80 7.42 -4.15
C ALA A 158 -2.43 7.35 -5.57
N PRO A 159 -2.17 8.29 -6.51
CA PRO A 159 -2.74 8.24 -7.87
C PRO A 159 -2.18 7.12 -8.75
N LEU A 160 -1.04 6.53 -8.37
CA LEU A 160 -0.43 5.39 -9.08
C LEU A 160 -1.01 4.05 -8.63
N LEU A 161 -1.75 4.03 -7.53
CA LEU A 161 -2.32 2.86 -6.90
C LEU A 161 -3.82 2.74 -7.22
N SER A 162 -4.42 1.60 -6.88
CA SER A 162 -5.85 1.38 -7.04
C SER A 162 -6.48 0.73 -5.80
N GLY A 163 -7.80 0.92 -5.65
CA GLY A 163 -8.59 0.29 -4.61
C GLY A 163 -8.08 0.57 -3.19
N HIS A 164 -7.89 -0.49 -2.40
CA HIS A 164 -7.47 -0.38 -1.00
C HIS A 164 -6.10 0.30 -0.85
N ARG A 165 -5.13 0.03 -1.75
CA ARG A 165 -3.78 0.60 -1.67
C ARG A 165 -3.77 2.13 -1.86
N ALA A 166 -4.56 2.63 -2.80
CA ALA A 166 -4.74 4.06 -2.99
C ALA A 166 -5.40 4.72 -1.76
N GLY A 167 -6.42 4.06 -1.19
CA GLY A 167 -7.06 4.53 0.03
C GLY A 167 -6.12 4.54 1.24
N LEU A 168 -5.28 3.51 1.39
CA LEU A 168 -4.27 3.42 2.44
C LEU A 168 -3.24 4.55 2.32
N ALA A 169 -2.65 4.76 1.14
CA ALA A 169 -1.71 5.85 0.89
C ALA A 169 -2.35 7.24 1.13
N GLY A 170 -3.59 7.45 0.66
CA GLY A 170 -4.32 8.69 0.91
C GLY A 170 -4.59 8.94 2.41
N SER A 171 -4.96 7.90 3.16
CA SER A 171 -5.17 7.99 4.61
C SER A 171 -3.88 8.30 5.37
N ILE A 172 -2.76 7.70 4.97
CA ILE A 172 -1.44 7.99 5.54
C ILE A 172 -1.09 9.45 5.29
N SER A 173 -1.24 9.92 4.04
CA SER A 173 -0.96 11.31 3.68
C SER A 173 -1.75 12.30 4.54
N ALA A 174 -3.07 12.11 4.63
CA ALA A 174 -3.94 12.96 5.43
C ALA A 174 -3.56 12.95 6.91
N SER A 175 -3.30 11.76 7.49
CA SER A 175 -2.94 11.62 8.90
C SER A 175 -1.63 12.34 9.21
N CYS A 176 -0.59 12.12 8.39
CA CYS A 176 0.72 12.77 8.56
C CYS A 176 0.61 14.30 8.42
N THR A 177 -0.18 14.81 7.47
CA THR A 177 -0.44 16.26 7.37
C THR A 177 -1.10 16.78 8.64
N THR A 178 -2.17 16.14 9.13
CA THR A 178 -2.87 16.62 10.33
C THR A 178 -2.03 16.55 11.59
N LEU A 179 -1.18 15.53 11.72
CA LEU A 179 -0.30 15.38 12.86
C LEU A 179 0.82 16.42 12.84
N GLY A 180 1.34 16.75 11.66
CA GLY A 180 2.37 17.79 11.50
C GLY A 180 1.92 19.19 11.95
N GLU A 181 0.63 19.50 11.85
CA GLU A 181 0.07 20.78 12.29
C GLU A 181 -0.07 20.92 13.82
N VAL A 182 -0.04 19.81 14.56
CA VAL A 182 -0.28 19.79 16.02
C VAL A 182 0.97 19.47 16.85
N LEU A 183 2.10 19.17 16.20
CA LEU A 183 3.42 18.96 16.80
C LEU A 183 4.21 20.28 16.93
#